data_AF-A0A8B6C3Q3-F1
#
_entry.id   AF-A0A8B6C3Q3-F1
#
_cell.length_a   1.000
_cell.length_b   1.000
_cell.length_c   1.000
_cell.angle_alpha   90.00
_cell.angle_beta   90.00
_cell.angle_gamma   90.00
#
_symmetry.space_group_name_H-M   'P 1'
#
loop_
_entity.id
_entity.type
_entity.pdbx_description
1 polymer ?
#
loop_
_entity_poly.entity_id
_entity_poly.type
_entity_poly.pdbx_seq_one_letter_code
_entity_poly.pdbx_strand_id
1 'polypeptide(L)'
;MVVAPSLAIRSAIKPDIEKDNVLEFLLGHIEKDLKSISSVLGKSVEDVLVLIHFLLEESVNSKTQARIEYESPEDDLCLLKKKESRETWEENFNKRFIAPVLEKSEEILNTVNNKIINDKRLGSDPLLQLLFETDKPAEIMGNNYLSENPSVWQFRDRISIKHLMQTFRKSQQNCPVLQEFLHYASINSS
;
A
#
# COMPACT_ATOMS: atom_id res chain seq x y z
N MET A 1 -15.74 28.53 -22.55
CA MET A 1 -15.56 27.22 -23.23
C MET A 1 -14.81 26.29 -22.27
N VAL A 2 -15.52 25.63 -21.34
CA VAL A 2 -14.93 24.72 -20.34
C VAL A 2 -15.76 23.44 -20.37
N VAL A 3 -15.44 22.54 -21.30
CA VAL A 3 -16.14 21.24 -21.46
C VAL A 3 -15.16 20.05 -21.39
N ALA A 4 -13.86 20.29 -21.15
CA ALA A 4 -12.83 19.37 -21.65
C ALA A 4 -12.40 18.17 -20.76
N PRO A 5 -12.30 18.22 -19.41
CA PRO A 5 -11.61 17.14 -18.68
C PRO A 5 -12.39 15.83 -18.63
N SER A 6 -13.70 15.87 -18.38
CA SER A 6 -14.51 14.65 -18.20
C SER A 6 -14.76 13.91 -19.51
N LEU A 7 -14.80 14.61 -20.66
CA LEU A 7 -15.05 13.98 -21.96
C LEU A 7 -13.83 13.19 -22.45
N ALA A 8 -12.62 13.73 -22.28
CA ALA A 8 -11.38 13.06 -22.67
C ALA A 8 -11.17 11.77 -21.85
N ILE A 9 -11.36 11.86 -20.52
CA ILE A 9 -11.24 10.72 -19.61
C ILE A 9 -12.29 9.66 -19.95
N ARG A 10 -13.56 10.05 -20.16
CA ARG A 10 -14.62 9.13 -20.58
C ARG A 10 -14.25 8.39 -21.87
N SER A 11 -13.70 9.09 -22.87
CA SER A 11 -13.35 8.47 -24.15
C SER A 11 -12.26 7.39 -24.04
N ALA A 12 -11.40 7.48 -23.01
CA ALA A 12 -10.35 6.51 -22.72
C ALA A 12 -10.87 5.28 -21.96
N ILE A 13 -12.00 5.39 -21.27
CA ILE A 13 -12.59 4.28 -20.50
C ILE A 13 -13.36 3.36 -21.45
N LYS A 14 -13.18 2.05 -21.27
CA LYS A 14 -13.99 0.99 -21.88
C LYS A 14 -14.48 0.05 -20.78
N PRO A 15 -15.79 -0.24 -20.66
CA PRO A 15 -16.90 0.12 -21.57
C PRO A 15 -17.29 1.61 -21.52
N ASP A 16 -18.13 2.05 -22.46
CA ASP A 16 -18.68 3.43 -22.40
C ASP A 16 -19.58 3.58 -21.18
N ILE A 17 -19.43 4.69 -20.47
CA ILE A 17 -20.13 5.02 -19.22
C ILE A 17 -20.76 6.40 -19.35
N GLU A 18 -21.84 6.64 -18.61
CA GLU A 18 -22.48 7.95 -18.60
C GLU A 18 -21.53 9.03 -18.08
N LYS A 19 -21.64 10.25 -18.64
CA LYS A 19 -20.70 11.35 -18.35
C LYS A 19 -20.65 11.71 -16.87
N ASP A 20 -21.79 11.65 -16.19
CA ASP A 20 -21.90 12.02 -14.78
C ASP A 20 -21.36 10.92 -13.84
N ASN A 21 -21.15 9.70 -14.36
CA ASN A 21 -20.68 8.55 -13.59
C ASN A 21 -19.16 8.32 -13.69
N VAL A 22 -18.42 9.15 -14.45
CA VAL A 22 -16.97 8.98 -14.63
C VAL A 22 -16.20 9.07 -13.31
N LEU A 23 -16.58 10.02 -12.45
CA LEU A 23 -15.91 10.20 -11.16
C LEU A 23 -16.20 9.03 -10.21
N GLU A 24 -17.47 8.64 -10.09
CA GLU A 24 -17.89 7.49 -9.28
C GLU A 24 -17.23 6.19 -9.75
N PHE A 25 -17.15 5.99 -11.06
CA PHE A 25 -16.48 4.83 -11.66
C PHE A 25 -14.99 4.77 -11.25
N LEU A 26 -14.26 5.87 -11.39
CA LEU A 26 -12.83 5.91 -11.05
C LEU A 26 -12.59 5.77 -9.54
N LEU A 27 -13.42 6.41 -8.71
CA LEU A 27 -13.33 6.27 -7.25
C LEU A 27 -13.62 4.84 -6.81
N GLY A 28 -14.66 4.20 -7.37
CA GLY A 28 -14.97 2.79 -7.09
C GLY A 28 -13.82 1.85 -7.48
N HIS A 29 -13.11 2.15 -8.58
CA HIS A 29 -11.89 1.43 -8.94
C HIS A 29 -10.77 1.63 -7.92
N ILE A 30 -10.50 2.86 -7.49
CA ILE A 30 -9.50 3.15 -6.46
C ILE A 30 -9.82 2.41 -5.16
N GLU A 31 -11.07 2.45 -4.70
CA GLU A 31 -11.48 1.73 -3.49
C GLU A 31 -11.29 0.22 -3.59
N LYS A 32 -11.59 -0.36 -4.76
CA LYS A 32 -11.38 -1.78 -5.02
C LYS A 32 -9.89 -2.13 -5.04
N ASP A 33 -9.07 -1.28 -5.66
CA ASP A 33 -7.63 -1.49 -5.76
C ASP A 33 -6.97 -1.39 -4.38
N LEU A 34 -7.37 -0.44 -3.53
CA LEU A 34 -6.91 -0.34 -2.15
C LEU A 34 -7.19 -1.63 -1.35
N LYS A 35 -8.42 -2.18 -1.46
CA LYS A 35 -8.79 -3.45 -0.82
C LYS A 35 -7.99 -4.63 -1.36
N SER A 36 -7.76 -4.67 -2.68
CA SER A 36 -6.97 -5.72 -3.33
C SER A 36 -5.52 -5.69 -2.87
N ILE A 37 -4.89 -4.51 -2.87
CA ILE A 37 -3.51 -4.31 -2.41
C ILE A 37 -3.39 -4.68 -0.92
N SER A 38 -4.34 -4.25 -0.09
CA SER A 38 -4.40 -4.62 1.34
C SER A 38 -4.43 -6.14 1.53
N SER A 39 -5.28 -6.84 0.78
CA SER A 39 -5.35 -8.31 0.82
C SER A 39 -4.05 -8.98 0.37
N VAL A 40 -3.43 -8.46 -0.70
CA VAL A 40 -2.19 -9.04 -1.23
C VAL A 40 -1.03 -8.81 -0.28
N LEU A 41 -0.87 -7.61 0.28
CA LEU A 41 0.21 -7.29 1.21
C LEU A 41 -0.02 -7.85 2.62
N GLY A 42 -1.25 -8.28 2.93
CA GLY A 42 -1.63 -8.68 4.28
C GLY A 42 -1.49 -7.53 5.28
N LYS A 43 -1.87 -6.32 4.86
CA LYS A 43 -1.79 -5.07 5.63
C LYS A 43 -3.16 -4.41 5.69
N SER A 44 -3.38 -3.50 6.65
CA SER A 44 -4.63 -2.73 6.72
C SER A 44 -4.80 -1.80 5.52
N VAL A 45 -6.00 -1.29 5.28
CA VAL A 45 -6.23 -0.31 4.21
C VAL A 45 -5.50 1.00 4.54
N GLU A 46 -5.43 1.34 5.81
CA GLU A 46 -4.70 2.48 6.35
C GLU A 46 -3.20 2.38 6.05
N ASP A 47 -2.58 1.22 6.29
CA ASP A 47 -1.17 0.99 5.93
C ASP A 47 -0.93 1.13 4.43
N VAL A 48 -1.83 0.60 3.60
CA VAL A 48 -1.74 0.73 2.14
C VAL A 48 -1.82 2.20 1.71
N LEU A 49 -2.70 2.99 2.33
CA LEU A 49 -2.79 4.43 2.08
C LEU A 49 -1.49 5.13 2.45
N VAL A 50 -0.88 4.80 3.58
CA VAL A 50 0.43 5.35 3.98
C VAL A 50 1.50 5.02 2.95
N LEU A 51 1.57 3.78 2.48
CA LEU A 51 2.54 3.36 1.45
C LEU A 51 2.30 4.08 0.11
N ILE A 52 1.04 4.26 -0.30
CA ILE A 52 0.70 5.02 -1.51
C ILE A 52 1.07 6.49 -1.36
N HIS A 53 0.80 7.10 -0.21
CA HIS A 53 1.20 8.47 0.07
C HIS A 53 2.71 8.65 0.00
N PHE A 54 3.48 7.72 0.57
CA PHE A 54 4.94 7.73 0.48
C PHE A 54 5.43 7.55 -0.97
N LEU A 55 4.83 6.64 -1.73
CA LEU A 55 5.14 6.46 -3.15
C LEU A 55 4.87 7.72 -3.96
N LEU A 56 3.74 8.40 -3.70
CA LEU A 56 3.38 9.66 -4.35
C LEU A 56 4.37 10.78 -3.96
N GLU A 57 4.73 10.90 -2.69
CA GLU A 57 5.72 11.85 -2.20
C GLU A 57 7.08 11.63 -2.90
N GLU A 58 7.60 10.39 -2.89
CA GLU A 58 8.84 10.03 -3.58
C GLU A 58 8.76 10.34 -5.08
N SER A 59 7.62 10.05 -5.72
CA SER A 59 7.43 10.33 -7.15
C SER A 59 7.45 11.83 -7.45
N VAL A 60 6.91 12.67 -6.57
CA VAL A 60 6.92 14.13 -6.72
C VAL A 60 8.31 14.70 -6.45
N ASN A 61 8.96 14.26 -5.38
CA ASN A 61 10.28 14.74 -4.96
C ASN A 61 11.40 14.26 -5.90
N SER A 62 11.26 13.09 -6.52
CA SER A 62 12.22 12.58 -7.51
C SER A 62 12.32 13.45 -8.77
N LYS A 63 11.25 14.18 -9.12
CA LYS A 63 11.25 15.11 -10.27
C LYS A 63 12.23 16.26 -10.08
N THR A 64 12.68 16.51 -8.84
CA THR A 64 13.65 17.55 -8.51
C THR A 64 15.11 17.08 -8.63
N GLN A 65 15.38 15.76 -8.70
CA GLN A 65 16.75 15.21 -8.69
C GLN A 65 17.14 14.37 -9.90
N ALA A 66 16.20 13.88 -10.70
CA ALA A 66 16.51 13.35 -12.02
C ALA A 66 15.27 13.52 -12.90
N ARG A 67 15.41 14.30 -13.98
CA ARG A 67 14.63 13.97 -15.18
C ARG A 67 14.89 12.48 -15.40
N ILE A 68 13.84 11.66 -15.40
CA ILE A 68 13.98 10.35 -16.01
C ILE A 68 14.39 10.70 -17.43
N GLU A 69 15.68 10.56 -17.73
CA GLU A 69 16.25 10.77 -19.05
C GLU A 69 15.66 9.63 -19.87
N TYR A 70 14.43 9.87 -20.37
CA TYR A 70 13.87 9.08 -21.44
C TYR A 70 14.78 9.39 -22.64
N GLU A 71 15.84 8.61 -22.81
CA GLU A 71 16.78 8.66 -23.94
C GLU A 71 16.11 8.20 -25.25
N SER A 72 14.82 8.49 -25.43
CA SER A 72 14.15 8.37 -26.71
C SER A 72 13.83 9.77 -27.20
N PRO A 73 14.36 10.18 -28.36
CA PRO A 73 13.93 11.38 -29.07
C PRO A 73 12.47 11.33 -29.52
N GLU A 74 11.75 10.23 -29.26
CA GLU A 74 10.40 10.00 -29.76
C GLU A 74 9.38 10.34 -28.68
N ASP A 75 8.48 11.27 -29.01
CA ASP A 75 7.26 11.65 -28.28
C ASP A 75 6.41 10.42 -27.84
N ASP A 76 6.66 9.24 -28.39
CA ASP A 76 5.91 8.01 -28.16
C ASP A 76 6.01 7.45 -26.73
N LEU A 77 7.13 7.64 -26.01
CA LEU A 77 7.23 7.24 -24.60
C LEU A 77 6.38 8.14 -23.70
N CYS A 78 6.40 9.46 -23.93
CA CYS A 78 5.56 10.42 -23.21
C CYS A 78 4.06 10.21 -23.51
N LEU A 79 3.73 9.75 -24.72
CA LEU A 79 2.35 9.54 -25.15
C LEU A 79 1.85 8.10 -24.90
N LEU A 80 2.71 7.17 -24.49
CA LEU A 80 2.39 5.77 -24.17
C LEU A 80 1.56 5.04 -25.25
N LYS A 81 1.76 5.41 -26.52
CA LYS A 81 0.94 4.92 -27.65
C LYS A 81 1.24 3.46 -28.00
N LYS A 82 2.53 3.10 -28.03
CA LYS A 82 2.98 1.75 -28.37
C LYS A 82 2.96 0.85 -27.13
N LYS A 83 2.75 -0.45 -27.35
CA LYS A 83 2.79 -1.45 -26.27
C LYS A 83 4.16 -1.48 -25.59
N GLU A 84 5.24 -1.51 -26.38
CA GLU A 84 6.63 -1.51 -25.90
C GLU A 84 6.95 -0.27 -25.05
N SER A 85 6.44 0.90 -25.43
CA SER A 85 6.59 2.13 -24.64
C SER A 85 5.90 2.02 -23.27
N ARG A 86 4.73 1.36 -23.20
CA ARG A 86 4.04 1.11 -21.93
C ARG A 86 4.80 0.12 -21.05
N GLU A 87 5.27 -0.98 -21.62
CA GLU A 87 6.08 -1.98 -20.89
C GLU A 87 7.36 -1.35 -20.33
N THR A 88 8.06 -0.56 -21.13
CA THR A 88 9.26 0.18 -20.71
C THR A 88 8.94 1.16 -19.57
N TRP A 89 7.82 1.87 -19.66
CA TRP A 89 7.39 2.77 -18.60
C TRP A 89 7.05 2.01 -17.31
N GLU A 90 6.30 0.91 -17.40
CA GLU A 90 5.92 0.07 -16.25
C GLU A 90 7.15 -0.50 -15.55
N GLU A 91 8.13 -1.02 -16.30
CA GLU A 91 9.38 -1.53 -15.74
C GLU A 91 10.17 -0.46 -15.02
N ASN A 92 10.34 0.71 -15.63
CA ASN A 92 11.11 1.81 -15.06
C ASN A 92 10.42 2.38 -13.82
N PHE A 93 9.09 2.55 -13.87
CA PHE A 93 8.30 3.01 -12.73
C PHE A 93 8.37 2.00 -11.57
N ASN A 94 8.26 0.71 -11.87
CA ASN A 94 8.38 -0.34 -10.87
C ASN A 94 9.77 -0.35 -10.21
N LYS A 95 10.84 -0.38 -11.01
CA LYS A 95 12.23 -0.39 -10.52
C LYS A 95 12.54 0.85 -9.66
N ARG A 96 12.01 2.01 -10.05
CA ARG A 96 12.34 3.28 -9.39
C ARG A 96 11.52 3.57 -8.15
N PHE A 97 10.23 3.22 -8.14
CA PHE A 97 9.28 3.66 -7.11
C PHE A 97 8.62 2.49 -6.39
N ILE A 98 8.01 1.54 -7.11
CA ILE A 98 7.21 0.48 -6.47
C ILE A 98 8.10 -0.47 -5.67
N ALA A 99 9.14 -1.04 -6.29
CA ALA A 99 9.98 -2.04 -5.65
C ALA A 99 10.66 -1.51 -4.36
N PRO A 100 11.28 -0.30 -4.34
CA PRO A 100 11.84 0.25 -3.10
C PRO A 100 10.83 0.46 -1.98
N VAL A 101 9.61 0.89 -2.30
CA VAL A 101 8.54 1.09 -1.30
C VAL A 101 8.08 -0.24 -0.72
N LEU A 102 7.98 -1.29 -1.55
CA LEU A 102 7.60 -2.62 -1.07
C LEU A 102 8.70 -3.26 -0.22
N GLU A 103 9.97 -3.09 -0.60
CA GLU A 103 11.12 -3.57 0.17
C GLU A 103 11.20 -2.93 1.56
N LYS A 104 11.00 -1.61 1.64
CA LYS A 104 11.09 -0.83 2.88
C LYS A 104 9.74 -0.61 3.57
N SER A 105 8.70 -1.32 3.15
CA SER A 105 7.33 -1.10 3.62
C SER A 105 7.21 -1.10 5.15
N GLU A 106 7.85 -2.07 5.81
CA GLU A 106 7.81 -2.17 7.27
C GLU A 106 8.55 -1.01 7.96
N GLU A 107 9.70 -0.57 7.43
CA GLU A 107 10.44 0.57 7.95
C GLU A 107 9.65 1.88 7.79
N ILE A 108 8.99 2.05 6.64
CA ILE A 108 8.13 3.20 6.34
C ILE A 108 6.96 3.26 7.33
N LEU A 109 6.23 2.15 7.49
CA LEU A 109 5.09 2.08 8.40
C LEU A 109 5.50 2.35 9.85
N ASN A 110 6.58 1.73 10.32
CA ASN A 110 7.10 1.98 11.67
C ASN A 110 7.53 3.45 11.86
N THR A 111 8.14 4.06 10.85
CA THR A 111 8.53 5.47 10.90
C THR A 111 7.31 6.39 10.98
N VAL A 112 6.27 6.11 10.20
CA VAL A 112 5.04 6.91 10.20
C VAL A 112 4.28 6.73 11.51
N ASN A 113 4.14 5.50 12.01
CA ASN A 113 3.52 5.22 13.30
C ASN A 113 4.25 5.96 14.43
N ASN A 114 5.58 5.90 14.46
CA ASN A 114 6.38 6.67 15.42
C ASN A 114 6.16 8.19 15.31
N LYS A 115 6.00 8.73 14.09
CA LYS A 115 5.69 10.16 13.91
C LYS A 115 4.29 10.50 14.42
N ILE A 116 3.29 9.65 14.19
CA ILE A 116 1.92 9.85 14.67
C ILE A 116 1.89 9.83 16.21
N ILE A 117 2.54 8.85 16.82
CA ILE A 117 2.67 8.72 18.28
C ILE A 117 3.30 9.97 18.91
N ASN A 118 4.35 10.51 18.28
CA ASN A 118 5.06 11.67 18.78
C ASN A 118 4.44 13.02 18.38
N ASP A 119 3.40 13.05 17.54
CA ASP A 119 2.69 14.29 17.20
C ASP A 119 1.82 14.71 18.38
N LYS A 120 2.17 15.82 19.04
CA LYS A 120 1.48 16.32 20.24
C LYS A 120 -0.03 16.55 20.05
N ARG A 121 -0.50 16.72 18.81
CA ARG A 121 -1.93 16.91 18.51
C ARG A 121 -2.70 15.59 18.44
N LEU A 122 -2.02 14.50 18.10
CA LEU A 122 -2.61 13.17 17.89
C LEU A 122 -2.23 12.21 19.03
N GLY A 123 -0.95 12.19 19.44
CA GLY A 123 -0.44 11.37 20.54
C GLY A 123 -0.92 11.77 21.93
N SER A 124 -1.63 12.90 22.09
CA SER A 124 -2.33 13.24 23.34
C SER A 124 -3.77 12.70 23.37
N ASP A 125 -4.25 12.08 22.28
CA ASP A 125 -5.56 11.44 22.23
C ASP A 125 -5.48 10.07 22.94
N PRO A 126 -6.24 9.86 24.03
CA PRO A 126 -6.24 8.60 24.78
C PRO A 126 -6.57 7.37 23.94
N LEU A 127 -7.40 7.52 22.89
CA LEU A 127 -7.72 6.42 21.99
C LEU A 127 -6.53 6.05 21.11
N LEU A 128 -5.78 7.04 20.62
CA LEU A 128 -4.58 6.80 19.82
C LEU A 128 -3.45 6.24 20.68
N GLN A 129 -3.29 6.70 21.92
CA GLN A 129 -2.32 6.13 22.86
C GLN A 129 -2.59 4.66 23.18
N LEU A 130 -3.88 4.28 23.29
CA LEU A 130 -4.30 2.89 23.45
C LEU A 130 -4.08 2.07 22.17
N LEU A 131 -4.47 2.59 21.01
CA LEU A 131 -4.35 1.92 19.70
C LEU A 131 -2.89 1.68 19.30
N PHE A 132 -2.02 2.67 19.53
CA PHE A 132 -0.58 2.57 19.27
C PHE A 132 0.21 1.99 20.45
N GLU A 133 -0.47 1.48 21.47
CA GLU A 133 0.13 0.82 22.65
C GLU A 133 1.22 1.67 23.35
N THR A 134 1.11 2.99 23.25
CA THR A 134 2.11 3.94 23.77
C THR A 134 1.90 4.20 25.26
N ASP A 135 0.64 4.23 25.69
CA ASP A 135 0.31 4.18 27.12
C ASP A 135 0.19 2.74 27.56
N LYS A 136 1.16 2.31 28.39
CA LYS A 136 0.93 1.22 29.33
C LYS A 136 0.31 1.90 30.55
N PRO A 137 -1.01 1.82 30.79
CA PRO A 137 -1.57 2.36 32.02
C PRO A 137 -0.98 1.57 33.18
N ALA A 138 0.09 2.10 33.78
CA ALA A 138 0.72 1.56 34.97
C ALA A 138 -0.28 1.53 36.15
N GLU A 139 -1.37 2.30 36.06
CA GLU A 139 -2.43 2.41 37.06
C GLU A 139 -3.51 1.32 36.98
N ILE A 140 -3.58 0.51 35.91
CA ILE A 140 -4.47 -0.69 35.87
C ILE A 140 -3.77 -1.91 36.49
N MET A 141 -2.59 -1.75 37.11
CA MET A 141 -1.92 -2.82 37.85
C MET A 141 -2.57 -3.06 39.23
N GLY A 142 -3.85 -3.43 39.22
CA GLY A 142 -4.48 -4.14 40.32
C GLY A 142 -4.49 -5.62 39.98
N ASN A 143 -3.63 -6.40 40.64
CA ASN A 143 -3.59 -7.87 40.70
C ASN A 143 -3.09 -8.68 39.48
N ASN A 144 -2.54 -9.86 39.81
CA ASN A 144 -1.76 -10.77 38.97
C ASN A 144 -2.62 -11.58 37.95
N TYR A 145 -3.79 -11.09 37.53
CA TYR A 145 -4.65 -11.84 36.63
C TYR A 145 -4.34 -11.53 35.16
N LEU A 146 -4.27 -12.58 34.33
CA LEU A 146 -4.01 -12.46 32.88
C LEU A 146 -5.01 -11.54 32.17
N SER A 147 -6.25 -11.47 32.66
CA SER A 147 -7.31 -10.61 32.12
C SER A 147 -7.07 -9.11 32.30
N GLU A 148 -6.27 -8.73 33.30
CA GLU A 148 -5.96 -7.34 33.64
C GLU A 148 -4.64 -6.88 32.97
N ASN A 149 -3.94 -7.78 32.27
CA ASN A 149 -2.72 -7.46 31.56
C ASN A 149 -3.04 -6.90 30.15
N PRO A 150 -2.73 -5.62 29.86
CA PRO A 150 -3.00 -5.03 28.54
C PRO A 150 -2.30 -5.77 27.41
N SER A 151 -1.16 -6.43 27.68
CA SER A 151 -0.40 -7.22 26.70
C SER A 151 -1.19 -8.41 26.12
N VAL A 152 -2.22 -8.89 26.84
CA VAL A 152 -3.12 -9.97 26.39
C VAL A 152 -4.13 -9.48 25.36
N TRP A 153 -4.49 -8.20 25.42
CA TRP A 153 -5.51 -7.57 24.56
C TRP A 153 -4.91 -6.79 23.38
N GLN A 154 -3.59 -6.82 23.23
CA GLN A 154 -2.89 -6.23 22.10
C GLN A 154 -3.38 -6.81 20.78
N PHE A 155 -3.64 -5.93 19.82
CA PHE A 155 -3.99 -6.36 18.49
C PHE A 155 -2.77 -7.04 17.86
N ARG A 156 -2.98 -8.23 17.30
CA ARG A 156 -1.97 -8.94 16.51
C ARG A 156 -2.53 -9.17 15.12
N ASP A 157 -1.74 -8.84 14.12
CA ASP A 157 -2.09 -9.11 12.74
C ASP A 157 -2.45 -10.59 12.57
N ARG A 158 -3.58 -10.85 11.90
CA ARG A 158 -3.95 -12.21 11.53
C ARG A 158 -2.99 -12.69 10.45
N ILE A 159 -2.22 -13.72 10.77
CA ILE A 159 -1.32 -14.36 9.80
C ILE A 159 -2.17 -15.05 8.73
N SER A 160 -2.21 -14.48 7.52
CA SER A 160 -2.87 -15.08 6.36
C SER A 160 -1.91 -16.00 5.58
N ILE A 161 -2.46 -16.94 4.81
CA ILE A 161 -1.65 -17.80 3.91
C ILE A 161 -0.85 -16.95 2.92
N LYS A 162 -1.43 -15.86 2.41
CA LYS A 162 -0.74 -14.91 1.53
C LYS A 162 0.44 -14.24 2.23
N HIS A 163 0.25 -13.79 3.47
CA HIS A 163 1.33 -13.22 4.29
C HIS A 163 2.45 -14.23 4.51
N LEU A 164 2.13 -15.48 4.83
CA LEU A 164 3.10 -16.55 5.03
C LEU A 164 3.87 -16.89 3.74
N MET A 165 3.19 -16.93 2.59
CA MET A 165 3.82 -17.10 1.27
C MET A 165 4.79 -15.97 0.93
N GLN A 166 4.43 -14.72 1.21
CA GLN A 166 5.33 -13.58 0.98
C GLN A 166 6.56 -13.64 1.89
N THR A 167 6.39 -13.93 3.18
CA THR A 167 7.50 -14.08 4.12
C THR A 167 8.42 -15.23 3.71
N PHE A 168 7.87 -16.36 3.26
CA PHE A 168 8.66 -17.49 2.75
C PHE A 168 9.45 -17.12 1.49
N ARG A 169 8.87 -16.36 0.56
CA ARG A 169 9.60 -15.87 -0.64
C ARG A 169 10.75 -14.94 -0.25
N LYS A 170 10.56 -14.08 0.76
CA LYS A 170 11.59 -13.17 1.27
C LYS A 170 12.72 -13.89 2.02
N SER A 171 12.44 -15.01 2.68
CA SER A 171 13.44 -15.73 3.48
C SER A 171 14.48 -16.50 2.65
N GLN A 172 14.29 -16.59 1.32
CA GLN A 172 15.15 -17.35 0.38
C GLN A 172 15.42 -18.80 0.83
N GLN A 173 14.56 -19.36 1.68
CA GLN A 173 14.71 -20.72 2.16
C GLN A 173 14.29 -21.72 1.08
N ASN A 174 15.13 -22.72 0.82
CA ASN A 174 14.82 -23.78 -0.13
C ASN A 174 14.00 -24.88 0.55
N CYS A 175 12.67 -24.73 0.55
CA CYS A 175 11.74 -25.73 1.09
C CYS A 175 10.62 -26.03 0.08
N PRO A 176 10.84 -26.96 -0.87
CA PRO A 176 9.94 -27.16 -2.01
C PRO A 176 8.54 -27.65 -1.61
N VAL A 177 8.45 -28.45 -0.55
CA VAL A 177 7.16 -28.95 -0.03
C VAL A 177 6.31 -27.81 0.55
N LEU A 178 6.94 -26.92 1.33
CA LEU A 178 6.24 -25.76 1.90
C LEU A 178 5.82 -24.77 0.80
N GLN A 179 6.64 -24.60 -0.23
CA GLN A 179 6.31 -23.76 -1.38
C GLN A 179 5.06 -24.24 -2.13
N GLU A 180 4.98 -25.52 -2.44
CA GLU A 180 3.81 -26.13 -3.10
C GLU A 180 2.55 -26.03 -2.23
N PHE A 181 2.68 -26.31 -0.93
CA PHE A 181 1.57 -26.17 0.02
C PHE A 181 1.04 -24.73 0.06
N LEU A 182 1.92 -23.74 0.16
CA LEU A 182 1.52 -22.33 0.20
C LEU A 182 0.93 -21.85 -1.12
N HIS A 183 1.42 -22.35 -2.24
CA HIS A 183 0.85 -22.07 -3.56
C HIS A 183 -0.59 -22.59 -3.66
N TYR A 184 -0.83 -23.85 -3.30
CA TYR A 184 -2.15 -24.47 -3.32
C TYR A 184 -3.12 -23.80 -2.33
N ALA A 185 -2.68 -23.53 -1.11
CA ALA A 185 -3.50 -22.89 -0.08
C ALA A 185 -3.82 -21.42 -0.44
N SER A 186 -2.94 -20.71 -1.14
CA SER A 186 -3.20 -19.35 -1.60
C SER A 186 -4.25 -19.29 -2.71
N ILE A 187 -4.37 -20.33 -3.54
CA ILE A 187 -5.37 -20.41 -4.62
C ILE A 187 -6.77 -20.70 -4.05
N ASN A 188 -6.86 -21.52 -3.00
CA ASN A 188 -8.13 -21.99 -2.44
C ASN A 188 -8.67 -21.17 -1.25
N SER A 189 -8.00 -20.08 -0.87
CA SER A 189 -8.38 -19.24 0.28
C SER A 189 -9.04 -17.90 -0.09
N SER A 190 -9.55 -17.76 -1.32
CA SER A 190 -10.33 -16.59 -1.77
C SER A 190 -11.82 -16.78 -1.57
#